data_AF-A0A819UE09-F1
#
_entry.id   AF-A0A819UE09-F1
#
_cell.length_a   1.000
_cell.length_b   1.000
_cell.length_c   1.000
_cell.angle_alpha   90.00
_cell.angle_beta   90.00
_cell.angle_gamma   90.00
#
_symmetry.space_group_name_H-M   'P 1'
#
loop_
_entity.id
_entity.type
_entity.pdbx_description
1 polymer ?
#
loop_
_entity_poly.entity_id
_entity_poly.type
_entity_poly.pdbx_seq_one_letter_code
_entity_poly.pdbx_strand_id
1 'polypeptide(L)'
;MVNYKYSIELEANIADLWWTIDDVRKEITFDLHIRTMGWIALGISPGGGMTGADIGVGWVDSRGQVNFQDRHASGFFRPMIDNTTNDWFVLQGRELNGWTAIQFKRLLDTCDSMDYPIKVR
;
A
#
# COMPACT_ATOMS: atom_id res chain seq x y z
N MET A 1 14.70 -11.88 3.85
CA MET A 1 14.54 -10.42 3.94
C MET A 1 14.39 -9.87 2.53
N VAL A 2 13.45 -8.97 2.30
CA VAL A 2 13.28 -8.30 1.00
C VAL A 2 14.41 -7.30 0.81
N ASN A 3 15.03 -7.27 -0.37
CA ASN A 3 16.06 -6.29 -0.70
C ASN A 3 15.42 -5.12 -1.48
N TYR A 4 15.17 -4.01 -0.81
CA TYR A 4 14.56 -2.84 -1.40
C TYR A 4 15.56 -2.06 -2.25
N LYS A 5 15.20 -1.77 -3.50
CA LYS A 5 16.04 -1.01 -4.43
C LYS A 5 15.82 0.49 -4.32
N TYR A 6 14.64 0.89 -3.89
CA TYR A 6 14.19 2.27 -3.90
C TYR A 6 13.59 2.65 -2.55
N SER A 7 13.70 3.93 -2.21
CA SER A 7 13.12 4.50 -1.00
C SER A 7 12.81 5.99 -1.19
N ILE A 8 11.81 6.48 -0.46
CA ILE A 8 11.50 7.90 -0.37
C ILE A 8 10.93 8.22 1.02
N GLU A 9 11.30 9.39 1.54
CA GLU A 9 10.62 10.01 2.69
C GLU A 9 9.42 10.80 2.13
N LEU A 10 8.20 10.32 2.43
CA LEU A 10 6.95 10.93 1.95
C LEU A 10 6.61 12.19 2.75
N GLU A 11 6.87 12.15 4.06
CA GLU A 11 6.69 13.28 4.96
C GLU A 11 7.76 13.23 6.07
N ALA A 12 8.41 14.37 6.31
CA ALA A 12 9.59 14.45 7.15
C ALA A 12 9.34 13.90 8.58
N ASN A 13 10.09 12.86 8.97
CA ASN A 13 9.94 12.15 10.26
C ASN A 13 8.55 11.53 10.53
N ILE A 14 7.70 11.40 9.51
CA ILE A 14 6.33 10.91 9.65
C ILE A 14 6.09 9.67 8.80
N ALA A 15 6.56 9.66 7.55
CA ALA A 15 6.26 8.57 6.64
C ALA A 15 7.43 8.25 5.70
N ASP A 16 7.84 6.99 5.70
CA ASP A 16 8.87 6.44 4.82
C ASP A 16 8.30 5.28 4.01
N LEU A 17 8.69 5.22 2.72
CA LEU A 17 8.28 4.16 1.81
C LEU A 17 9.51 3.56 1.15
N TRP A 18 9.64 2.23 1.22
CA TRP A 18 10.59 1.44 0.43
C TRP A 18 9.84 0.59 -0.58
N TRP A 19 10.45 0.36 -1.74
CA TRP A 19 9.90 -0.57 -2.71
C TRP A 19 10.95 -1.27 -3.58
N THR A 20 10.54 -2.40 -4.14
CA THR A 20 11.28 -3.14 -5.15
C THR A 20 10.31 -3.80 -6.12
N ILE A 21 10.78 -4.04 -7.33
CA ILE A 21 10.00 -4.62 -8.42
C ILE A 21 10.64 -5.95 -8.80
N ASP A 22 9.80 -6.98 -8.93
CA ASP A 22 10.13 -8.27 -9.52
C ASP A 22 9.58 -8.31 -10.96
N ASP A 23 10.46 -8.08 -11.93
CA ASP A 23 10.10 -8.06 -13.35
C ASP A 23 9.69 -9.43 -13.91
N VAL A 24 10.09 -10.53 -13.24
CA VAL A 24 9.73 -11.90 -13.65
C VAL A 24 8.31 -12.21 -13.19
N ARG A 25 7.99 -11.90 -11.93
CA ARG A 25 6.65 -12.11 -11.36
C ARG A 25 5.65 -11.01 -11.72
N LYS A 26 6.14 -9.89 -12.26
CA LYS A 26 5.33 -8.67 -12.48
C LYS A 26 4.68 -8.20 -11.20
N GLU A 27 5.45 -8.16 -10.11
CA GLU A 27 5.00 -7.73 -8.80
C GLU A 27 5.84 -6.53 -8.31
N ILE A 28 5.20 -5.66 -7.53
CA ILE A 28 5.87 -4.65 -6.71
C ILE A 28 5.66 -4.99 -5.23
N THR A 29 6.70 -4.86 -4.43
CA THR A 29 6.64 -5.03 -2.97
C THR A 29 6.98 -3.71 -2.31
N PHE A 30 6.13 -3.28 -1.38
CA PHE A 30 6.27 -2.06 -0.59
C PHE A 30 6.59 -2.40 0.87
N ASP A 31 7.27 -1.50 1.56
CA ASP A 31 7.31 -1.40 3.02
C ASP A 31 6.98 0.04 3.38
N LEU A 32 5.84 0.26 4.04
CA LEU A 32 5.37 1.58 4.42
C LEU A 32 5.42 1.71 5.93
N HIS A 33 6.19 2.69 6.42
CA HIS A 33 6.31 2.98 7.84
C HIS A 33 5.74 4.38 8.09
N ILE A 34 4.74 4.48 8.97
CA ILE A 34 4.13 5.76 9.34
C ILE A 34 4.09 5.89 10.87
N ARG A 35 4.37 7.10 11.35
CA ARG A 35 4.34 7.46 12.76
C ARG A 35 2.89 7.60 13.27
N THR A 36 2.26 6.47 13.50
CA THR A 36 0.90 6.34 14.04
C THR A 36 0.77 5.03 14.85
N MET A 37 -0.36 4.87 15.54
CA MET A 37 -0.82 3.61 16.15
C MET A 37 -2.20 3.22 15.60
N GLY A 38 -2.43 3.58 14.34
CA GLY A 38 -3.71 3.44 13.66
C GLY A 38 -3.54 2.75 12.31
N TRP A 39 -4.48 3.03 11.42
CA TRP A 39 -4.37 2.57 10.05
C TRP A 39 -3.39 3.42 9.25
N ILE A 40 -2.74 2.80 8.28
CA ILE A 40 -1.89 3.42 7.27
C ILE A 40 -2.42 3.05 5.89
N ALA A 41 -2.19 3.90 4.89
CA ALA A 41 -2.64 3.66 3.53
C ALA A 41 -1.64 4.18 2.51
N LEU A 42 -1.55 3.48 1.37
CA LEU A 42 -0.85 3.95 0.18
C LEU A 42 -1.83 3.89 -0.99
N GLY A 43 -1.96 5.01 -1.71
CA GLY A 43 -2.77 5.11 -2.91
C GLY A 43 -1.93 5.37 -4.15
N ILE A 44 -2.27 4.72 -5.26
CA ILE A 44 -1.68 4.95 -6.58
C ILE A 44 -2.79 5.53 -7.46
N SER A 45 -2.52 6.67 -8.09
CA SER A 45 -3.52 7.34 -8.92
C SER A 45 -2.88 8.05 -10.12
N PRO A 46 -3.66 8.31 -11.19
CA PRO A 46 -3.14 8.97 -12.40
C PRO A 46 -2.60 10.38 -12.14
N GLY A 47 -3.17 11.09 -11.17
CA GLY A 47 -2.86 12.50 -10.87
C GLY A 47 -2.16 12.72 -9.53
N GLY A 48 -1.80 11.66 -8.80
CA GLY A 48 -1.25 11.74 -7.44
C GLY A 48 -2.24 12.19 -6.35
N GLY A 49 -3.50 12.45 -6.71
CA GLY A 49 -4.58 12.79 -5.79
C GLY A 49 -5.41 11.57 -5.37
N MET A 50 -6.43 11.81 -4.54
CA MET A 50 -7.30 10.76 -4.01
C MET A 50 -8.30 10.21 -5.05
N THR A 51 -8.87 11.07 -5.90
CA THR A 51 -9.85 10.65 -6.91
C THR A 51 -9.21 9.74 -7.95
N GLY A 52 -9.82 8.58 -8.17
CA GLY A 52 -9.32 7.51 -9.04
C GLY A 52 -8.13 6.75 -8.46
N ALA A 53 -7.92 6.81 -7.14
CA ALA A 53 -6.83 6.08 -6.49
C ALA A 53 -7.24 4.64 -6.19
N ASP A 54 -6.32 3.73 -6.50
CA ASP A 54 -6.26 2.35 -6.04
C ASP A 54 -5.42 2.32 -4.75
N ILE A 55 -6.02 1.85 -3.65
CA ILE A 55 -5.54 2.09 -2.28
C ILE A 55 -5.47 0.78 -1.48
N GLY A 56 -4.26 0.45 -1.05
CA GLY A 56 -4.05 -0.52 0.02
C GLY A 56 -4.12 0.15 1.39
N VAL A 57 -5.01 -0.33 2.27
CA VAL A 57 -5.15 0.15 3.67
C VAL A 57 -4.83 -0.97 4.64
N GLY A 58 -3.93 -0.74 5.60
CA GLY A 58 -3.58 -1.73 6.61
C GLY A 58 -3.49 -1.18 8.03
N TRP A 59 -3.68 -2.06 9.02
CA TRP A 59 -3.52 -1.73 10.44
C TRP A 59 -3.13 -2.98 11.23
N VAL A 60 -2.58 -2.78 12.42
CA VAL A 60 -2.31 -3.85 13.39
C VAL A 60 -3.37 -3.76 14.48
N ASP A 61 -4.06 -4.85 14.77
CA ASP A 61 -5.07 -4.86 15.83
C ASP A 61 -4.44 -5.08 17.22
N SER A 62 -5.28 -5.01 18.26
CA SER A 62 -4.85 -5.17 19.65
C SER A 62 -4.28 -6.56 19.99
N ARG A 63 -4.43 -7.54 19.10
CA ARG A 63 -3.85 -8.89 19.21
C ARG A 63 -2.54 -9.03 18.44
N GLY A 64 -2.08 -7.96 17.78
CA GLY A 64 -0.92 -7.97 16.90
C GLY A 64 -1.21 -8.57 15.52
N GLN A 65 -2.47 -8.82 15.16
CA GLN A 65 -2.82 -9.31 13.84
C GLN A 65 -2.84 -8.15 12.84
N VAL A 66 -2.18 -8.38 11.71
CA VAL A 66 -2.15 -7.44 10.59
C VAL A 66 -3.40 -7.65 9.76
N ASN A 67 -4.14 -6.56 9.57
CA ASN A 67 -5.32 -6.49 8.74
C ASN A 67 -5.00 -5.63 7.51
N PHE A 68 -5.58 -5.98 6.37
CA PHE A 68 -5.34 -5.28 5.11
C PHE A 68 -6.61 -5.28 4.26
N GLN A 69 -6.87 -4.18 3.56
CA GLN A 69 -8.02 -3.99 2.70
C GLN A 69 -7.62 -3.31 1.40
N ASP A 70 -8.13 -3.86 0.31
CA ASP A 70 -8.16 -3.27 -1.01
C ASP A 70 -9.32 -2.28 -1.11
N ARG A 71 -9.06 -1.08 -1.64
CA ARG A 71 -10.03 0.01 -1.69
C ARG A 71 -9.83 0.89 -2.91
N HIS A 72 -10.95 1.32 -3.48
CA HIS A 72 -10.99 2.27 -4.58
C HIS A 72 -11.61 3.61 -4.14
N ALA A 73 -10.95 4.72 -4.49
CA ALA A 73 -11.43 6.07 -4.20
C ALA A 73 -11.99 6.75 -5.44
N SER A 74 -13.31 6.94 -5.51
CA SER A 74 -13.96 7.65 -6.61
C SER A 74 -14.11 9.17 -6.38
N GLY A 75 -13.58 9.69 -5.27
CA GLY A 75 -13.61 11.11 -4.93
C GLY A 75 -12.98 11.41 -3.56
N PHE A 76 -13.17 12.64 -3.07
CA PHE A 76 -12.68 13.09 -1.75
C PHE A 76 -13.59 12.66 -0.59
N PHE A 77 -13.92 11.38 -0.54
CA PHE A 77 -14.72 10.76 0.51
C PHE A 77 -14.18 9.35 0.79
N ARG A 78 -14.71 8.69 1.82
CA ARG A 78 -14.21 7.37 2.24
C ARG A 78 -14.11 6.40 1.05
N PRO A 79 -12.90 5.88 0.73
CA PRO A 79 -12.72 4.91 -0.34
C PRO A 79 -13.59 3.68 -0.10
N MET A 80 -14.23 3.18 -1.15
CA MET A 80 -15.06 1.99 -1.10
C MET A 80 -14.17 0.74 -1.02
N ILE A 81 -14.68 -0.35 -0.45
CA ILE A 81 -13.96 -1.63 -0.50
C ILE A 81 -14.00 -2.11 -1.95
N ASP A 82 -12.84 -2.45 -2.49
CA ASP A 82 -12.78 -3.16 -3.75
C ASP A 82 -13.15 -4.63 -3.49
N ASN A 83 -14.16 -5.11 -4.20
CA ASN A 83 -14.69 -6.47 -4.05
C ASN A 83 -14.68 -7.25 -5.37
N THR A 84 -14.15 -6.67 -6.45
CA THR A 84 -14.04 -7.35 -7.75
C THR A 84 -12.83 -8.26 -7.78
N THR A 85 -11.74 -7.83 -7.15
CA THR A 85 -10.48 -8.57 -6.99
C THR A 85 -9.91 -8.34 -5.59
N ASN A 86 -8.85 -9.07 -5.23
CA ASN A 86 -8.03 -8.77 -4.06
C ASN A 86 -6.59 -8.71 -4.55
N ASP A 87 -6.16 -7.51 -4.93
CA ASP A 87 -4.93 -7.32 -5.68
C ASP A 87 -3.74 -6.96 -4.79
N TRP A 88 -4.04 -6.61 -3.54
CA TRP A 88 -3.06 -6.28 -2.53
C TRP A 88 -2.90 -7.40 -1.50
N PHE A 89 -1.68 -7.91 -1.39
CA PHE A 89 -1.34 -9.00 -0.48
C PHE A 89 -0.46 -8.50 0.64
N VAL A 90 -0.96 -8.55 1.88
CA VAL A 90 -0.15 -8.30 3.07
C VAL A 90 0.86 -9.43 3.27
N LEU A 91 2.10 -9.06 3.55
CA LEU A 91 3.19 -10.00 3.84
C LEU A 91 3.45 -10.05 5.35
N GLN A 92 3.58 -8.89 5.97
CA GLN A 92 3.76 -8.74 7.41
C GLN A 92 3.49 -7.30 7.84
N GLY A 93 3.37 -7.08 9.14
CA GLY A 93 3.17 -5.77 9.72
C GLY A 93 3.43 -5.79 11.21
N ARG A 94 3.75 -4.63 11.76
CA ARG A 94 3.99 -4.45 13.19
C ARG A 94 3.64 -3.03 13.61
N GLU A 95 3.24 -2.90 14.86
CA GLU A 95 3.12 -1.62 15.53
C GLU A 95 4.07 -1.61 16.73
N LEU A 96 4.98 -0.64 16.78
CA LEU A 96 5.99 -0.55 17.83
C LEU A 96 6.46 0.90 18.00
N ASN A 97 6.55 1.37 19.26
CA ASN A 97 7.09 2.69 19.61
C ASN A 97 6.42 3.86 18.86
N GLY A 98 5.10 3.79 18.63
CA GLY A 98 4.35 4.83 17.92
C GLY A 98 4.53 4.82 16.40
N TRP A 99 5.00 3.71 15.84
CA TRP A 99 5.11 3.47 14.41
C TRP A 99 4.30 2.25 14.00
N THR A 100 3.57 2.38 12.91
CA THR A 100 2.94 1.26 12.18
C THR A 100 3.73 1.03 10.90
N ALA A 101 4.27 -0.18 10.74
CA ALA A 101 5.04 -0.60 9.57
C ALA A 101 4.37 -1.81 8.93
N ILE A 102 4.00 -1.72 7.64
CA ILE A 102 3.36 -2.82 6.92
C ILE A 102 4.06 -3.05 5.59
N GLN A 103 4.40 -4.31 5.36
CA GLN A 103 4.92 -4.82 4.10
C GLN A 103 3.79 -5.50 3.33
N PHE A 104 3.59 -5.09 2.08
CA PHE A 104 2.55 -5.62 1.19
C PHE A 104 3.05 -5.62 -0.24
N LYS A 105 2.41 -6.43 -1.09
CA LYS A 105 2.73 -6.53 -2.52
C LYS A 105 1.49 -6.45 -3.38
N ARG A 106 1.68 -6.07 -4.63
CA ARG A 106 0.63 -5.96 -5.66
C ARG A 106 1.21 -6.38 -7.01
N LEU A 107 0.37 -6.93 -7.89
CA LEU A 107 0.75 -7.08 -9.29
C LEU A 107 0.96 -5.69 -9.94
N LEU A 108 1.84 -5.61 -10.93
CA LEU A 108 2.06 -4.37 -11.69
C LEU A 108 0.82 -4.00 -12.51
N ASP A 109 0.14 -5.01 -13.06
CA ASP A 109 -1.13 -4.88 -13.76
C ASP A 109 -2.04 -6.00 -13.25
N THR A 110 -3.17 -5.63 -12.69
CA THR A 110 -4.15 -6.55 -12.07
C THR A 110 -5.25 -6.91 -13.05
N CYS A 111 -5.31 -6.24 -14.21
CA CYS A 111 -6.40 -6.30 -15.16
C CYS A 111 -7.77 -5.92 -14.56
N ASP A 112 -7.81 -5.26 -13.40
CA ASP A 112 -9.02 -4.67 -12.83
C ASP A 112 -9.20 -3.22 -13.34
N SER A 113 -10.42 -2.90 -13.74
CA SER A 113 -10.83 -1.57 -14.17
C SER A 113 -10.83 -0.50 -13.06
N MET A 114 -10.89 -0.91 -11.79
CA MET A 114 -10.84 -0.01 -10.62
C MET A 114 -9.40 0.28 -10.18
N ASP A 115 -8.44 -0.39 -10.79
CA ASP A 115 -7.05 -0.38 -10.42
C ASP A 115 -6.17 0.48 -11.33
N TYR A 116 -5.05 0.96 -10.78
CA TYR A 116 -4.09 1.73 -11.56
C TYR A 116 -2.87 0.89 -11.97
N PRO A 117 -2.64 0.63 -13.27
CA PRO A 117 -1.50 -0.16 -13.72
C PRO A 117 -0.18 0.60 -13.53
N ILE A 118 0.78 -0.06 -12.88
CA ILE A 118 2.11 0.46 -12.61
C ILE A 118 3.03 0.11 -13.79
N LYS A 119 3.40 1.12 -14.56
CA LYS A 119 4.33 0.96 -15.69
C LYS A 119 5.77 1.17 -15.23
N VAL A 120 6.58 0.13 -15.36
CA VAL A 120 8.03 0.20 -15.12
C VAL A 120 8.69 0.71 -16.40
N ARG A 121 9.54 1.73 -16.29
CA ARG A 121 10.35 2.25 -17.40
C ARG A 121 11.82 1.92 -17.19
#